data_AF-A0A2V5W0G8-F1
#
_entry.id   AF-A0A2V5W0G8-F1
#
_cell.length_a   1.000
_cell.length_b   1.000
_cell.length_c   1.000
_cell.angle_alpha   90.00
_cell.angle_beta   90.00
_cell.angle_gamma   90.00
#
_symmetry.space_group_name_H-M   'P 1'
#
loop_
_entity.id
_entity.type
_entity.pdbx_description
1 polymer ?
#
loop_
_entity_poly.entity_id
_entity_poly.type
_entity_poly.pdbx_seq_one_letter_code
_entity_poly.pdbx_strand_id
1 'polypeptide(L)'
;MLRTTVEVIRAGLKSDPTIPPADRAHLLKLLRDGKSSPKTESATTNGPRLLRRSEAARRLSCSLRTLDKLSKEGVLKKHILPGRTRAAGVLEADLNILIEGKTQ
;
A
#
# COMPACT_ATOMS: atom_id res chain seq x y z
N MET A 1 7.22 -27.07 11.45
CA MET A 1 6.53 -28.37 11.25
C MET A 1 7.54 -29.40 10.77
N LEU A 2 7.39 -30.68 11.12
CA LEU A 2 8.21 -31.76 10.54
C LEU A 2 7.90 -31.89 9.04
N ARG A 3 8.93 -32.18 8.24
CA ARG A 3 8.81 -32.30 6.77
C ARG A 3 7.79 -33.37 6.36
N THR A 4 7.76 -34.48 7.11
CA THR A 4 6.83 -35.59 6.93
C THR A 4 5.37 -35.15 7.08
N THR A 5 5.08 -34.23 8.02
CA THR A 5 3.73 -33.71 8.22
C THR A 5 3.23 -32.89 7.03
N VAL A 6 4.12 -32.12 6.39
CA VAL A 6 3.78 -31.32 5.19
C VAL A 6 3.48 -32.21 3.98
N GLU A 7 4.14 -33.37 3.88
CA GLU A 7 3.92 -34.33 2.79
C GLU A 7 2.59 -35.05 2.93
N VAL A 8 2.20 -35.45 4.15
CA VAL A 8 0.88 -36.03 4.43
C VAL A 8 -0.24 -35.05 4.07
N ILE A 9 -0.11 -33.78 4.48
CA ILE A 9 -1.12 -32.76 4.18
C ILE A 9 -1.18 -32.47 2.67
N ARG A 10 -0.04 -32.44 1.98
CA ARG A 10 0.01 -32.29 0.52
C ARG A 10 -0.72 -33.43 -0.20
N ALA A 11 -0.57 -34.66 0.26
CA ALA A 11 -1.25 -35.82 -0.32
C ALA A 11 -2.77 -35.72 -0.12
N GLY A 12 -3.23 -35.38 1.09
CA GLY A 12 -4.66 -35.20 1.39
C GLY A 12 -5.31 -34.06 0.59
N LEU A 13 -4.63 -32.91 0.46
CA LEU A 13 -5.12 -31.80 -0.37
C LEU A 13 -5.15 -32.13 -1.87
N LYS A 14 -4.33 -33.08 -2.32
CA LYS A 14 -4.31 -33.51 -3.73
C LYS A 14 -5.51 -34.41 -4.05
N SER A 15 -5.92 -35.25 -3.10
CA SER A 15 -7.06 -36.18 -3.26
C SER A 15 -8.42 -35.50 -3.15
N ASP A 16 -8.50 -34.33 -2.50
CA ASP A 16 -9.75 -33.57 -2.38
C ASP A 16 -10.06 -32.81 -3.69
N PRO A 17 -11.16 -33.10 -4.39
CA PRO A 17 -11.55 -32.40 -5.61
C PRO A 17 -12.23 -31.05 -5.34
N THR A 18 -12.67 -30.77 -4.11
CA THR A 18 -13.47 -29.57 -3.78
C THR A 18 -12.64 -28.29 -3.71
N ILE A 19 -11.33 -28.41 -3.47
CA ILE A 19 -10.42 -27.27 -3.34
C ILE A 19 -9.73 -27.01 -4.68
N PRO A 20 -9.76 -25.79 -5.23
CA PRO A 20 -9.07 -25.47 -6.48
C PRO A 20 -7.54 -25.47 -6.30
N PRO A 21 -6.75 -25.67 -7.38
CA PRO A 21 -5.29 -25.79 -7.28
C PRO A 21 -4.59 -24.57 -6.64
N ALA A 22 -5.11 -23.36 -6.86
CA ALA A 22 -4.58 -22.13 -6.29
C ALA A 22 -4.66 -22.12 -4.76
N ASP A 23 -5.78 -22.55 -4.21
CA ASP A 23 -6.03 -22.59 -2.77
C ASP A 23 -5.20 -23.69 -2.10
N ARG A 24 -5.00 -24.84 -2.77
CA ARG A 24 -4.07 -25.90 -2.29
C ARG A 24 -2.65 -25.37 -2.12
N ALA A 25 -2.17 -24.60 -3.11
CA ALA A 25 -0.84 -24.01 -3.06
C ALA A 25 -0.73 -22.96 -1.94
N HIS A 26 -1.80 -22.19 -1.70
CA HIS A 26 -1.86 -21.22 -0.60
C HIS A 26 -1.79 -21.91 0.77
N LEU A 27 -2.60 -22.95 0.99
CA LEU A 27 -2.63 -23.71 2.25
C LEU A 27 -1.26 -24.37 2.54
N LEU A 28 -0.61 -24.93 1.52
CA LEU A 28 0.72 -25.51 1.67
C LEU A 28 1.81 -24.48 1.98
N LYS A 29 1.67 -23.23 1.51
CA LYS A 29 2.56 -22.13 1.88
C LYS A 29 2.35 -21.72 3.33
N LEU A 30 1.11 -21.51 3.77
CA LEU A 30 0.78 -21.17 5.15
C LEU A 30 1.36 -22.17 6.16
N LEU A 31 1.32 -23.47 5.83
CA LEU A 31 1.85 -24.53 6.68
C LEU A 31 3.38 -24.62 6.72
N ARG A 32 4.06 -24.21 5.64
CA ARG A 32 5.54 -24.17 5.59
C ARG A 32 6.08 -22.94 6.28
N ASP A 33 5.45 -21.80 6.04
CA ASP A 33 5.96 -20.49 6.46
C ASP A 33 5.50 -20.12 7.88
N GLY A 34 4.52 -20.86 8.45
CA GLY A 34 4.09 -20.83 9.86
C GLY A 34 3.73 -19.44 10.37
N LYS A 35 2.42 -19.10 10.49
CA LYS A 35 1.95 -17.73 10.82
C LYS A 35 2.85 -16.64 10.18
N SER A 36 3.14 -16.77 8.89
CA SER A 36 3.26 -15.54 8.12
C SER A 36 1.91 -14.88 8.22
N SER A 37 1.87 -13.79 8.97
CA SER A 37 0.79 -12.82 8.99
C SER A 37 0.20 -12.68 7.59
N PRO A 38 -1.12 -12.46 7.48
CA PRO A 38 -1.69 -12.18 6.18
C PRO A 38 -0.85 -11.08 5.55
N LYS A 39 -0.59 -11.22 4.25
CA LYS A 39 -0.05 -10.15 3.41
C LYS A 39 -1.08 -9.03 3.33
N THR A 40 -1.38 -8.44 4.47
CA THR A 40 -2.20 -7.26 4.66
C THR A 40 -1.21 -6.15 4.89
N GLU A 41 -1.12 -5.31 3.86
CA GLU A 41 -0.62 -3.94 3.92
C GLU A 41 0.86 -3.82 4.25
N SER A 42 1.58 -3.20 3.32
CA SER A 42 2.90 -2.63 3.53
C SER A 42 2.86 -1.67 4.73
N ALA A 43 3.02 -2.20 5.94
CA ALA A 43 3.21 -1.41 7.14
C ALA A 43 4.59 -0.72 7.02
N THR A 44 4.51 0.61 6.99
CA THR A 44 5.54 1.54 7.46
C THR A 44 6.93 1.41 6.83
N THR A 45 7.04 1.88 5.59
CA THR A 45 8.21 2.72 5.30
C THR A 45 8.05 3.99 6.13
N ASN A 46 8.70 4.07 7.29
CA ASN A 46 8.79 5.26 8.18
C ASN A 46 9.49 6.47 7.52
N GLY A 47 9.58 6.49 6.19
CA GLY A 47 10.11 7.60 5.42
C GLY A 47 8.98 8.53 4.99
N PRO A 48 9.29 9.81 4.72
CA PRO A 48 8.33 10.74 4.15
C PRO A 48 7.79 10.19 2.82
N ARG A 49 6.51 9.76 2.83
CA ARG A 49 5.86 9.21 1.65
C ARG A 49 5.38 10.33 0.75
N LEU A 50 5.76 10.24 -0.52
CA LEU A 50 5.28 11.16 -1.55
C LEU A 50 4.01 10.59 -2.19
N LEU A 51 2.91 11.35 -2.12
CA LEU A 51 1.65 11.03 -2.78
C LEU A 51 1.61 11.67 -4.17
N ARG A 52 1.14 10.90 -5.16
CA ARG A 52 0.92 11.43 -6.52
C ARG A 52 -0.17 12.51 -6.49
N ARG A 53 -0.10 13.47 -7.40
CA ARG A 53 -1.06 14.59 -7.51
C ARG A 53 -2.53 14.13 -7.60
N SER A 54 -2.79 13.06 -8.35
CA SER A 54 -4.14 12.49 -8.49
C SER A 54 -4.64 11.82 -7.22
N GLU A 55 -3.76 11.14 -6.49
CA GLU A 55 -4.10 10.51 -5.20
C GLU A 55 -4.37 11.58 -4.14
N ALA A 56 -3.52 12.60 -4.08
CA ALA A 56 -3.67 13.74 -3.19
C ALA A 56 -5.00 14.50 -3.42
N ALA A 57 -5.37 14.73 -4.68
CA ALA A 57 -6.64 15.37 -5.03
C ALA A 57 -7.86 14.52 -4.63
N ARG A 58 -7.78 13.19 -4.80
CA ARG A 58 -8.82 12.26 -4.34
C ARG A 58 -8.99 12.30 -2.83
N ARG A 59 -7.91 12.31 -2.05
CA ARG A 59 -7.97 12.37 -0.58
C ARG A 59 -8.58 13.67 -0.07
N LEU A 60 -8.33 14.78 -0.76
CA LEU A 60 -8.93 16.09 -0.45
C LEU A 60 -10.33 16.28 -1.07
N SER A 61 -10.89 15.25 -1.72
CA SER A 61 -12.16 15.31 -2.44
C SER A 61 -12.27 16.53 -3.37
N CYS A 62 -11.17 16.91 -4.02
CA CYS A 62 -11.09 18.10 -4.85
C CYS A 62 -10.47 17.81 -6.22
N SER A 63 -10.53 18.80 -7.11
CA SER A 63 -9.95 18.69 -8.45
C SER A 63 -8.42 18.85 -8.43
N LEU A 64 -7.74 18.35 -9.46
CA LEU A 64 -6.30 18.60 -9.66
C LEU A 64 -5.99 20.11 -9.75
N ARG A 65 -6.92 20.89 -10.34
CA ARG A 65 -6.78 22.35 -10.50
C ARG A 65 -6.85 23.07 -9.16
N THR A 66 -7.73 22.64 -8.25
CA THR A 66 -7.83 23.19 -6.89
C THR A 66 -6.60 22.84 -6.07
N LEU A 67 -6.09 21.61 -6.18
CA LEU A 67 -4.81 21.23 -5.56
C LEU A 67 -3.66 22.11 -6.08
N ASP A 68 -3.65 22.42 -7.37
CA ASP A 68 -2.63 23.32 -7.93
C ASP A 68 -2.73 24.75 -7.41
N LYS A 69 -3.95 25.26 -7.22
CA LYS A 69 -4.18 26.59 -6.60
C LYS A 69 -3.68 26.62 -5.17
N LEU A 70 -4.05 25.65 -4.34
CA LEU A 70 -3.58 25.55 -2.95
C LEU A 70 -2.06 25.53 -2.84
N SER A 71 -1.39 24.89 -3.79
CA SER A 71 0.07 24.91 -3.82
C SER A 71 0.67 26.24 -4.31
N LYS A 72 -0.01 26.95 -5.22
CA LYS A 72 0.39 28.32 -5.61
C LYS A 72 0.18 29.33 -4.47
N GLU A 73 -0.85 29.12 -3.67
CA GLU A 73 -1.17 29.90 -2.47
C GLU A 73 -0.23 29.59 -1.30
N GLY A 74 0.65 28.58 -1.42
CA GLY A 74 1.62 28.21 -0.40
C GLY A 74 1.10 27.27 0.68
N VAL A 75 -0.17 26.87 0.62
CA VAL A 75 -0.81 25.97 1.60
C VAL A 75 -0.26 24.54 1.51
N LEU A 76 0.14 24.11 0.31
CA LEU A 76 0.72 22.77 0.08
C LEU A 76 2.04 22.85 -0.69
N LYS A 77 3.08 22.20 -0.15
CA LYS A 77 4.39 22.14 -0.78
C LYS A 77 4.44 21.01 -1.83
N LYS A 78 4.64 21.38 -3.09
CA LYS A 78 4.92 20.43 -4.16
C LYS A 78 6.39 20.02 -4.14
N HIS A 79 6.64 18.73 -4.19
CA HIS A 79 7.99 18.21 -4.38
C HIS A 79 8.27 17.96 -5.86
N ILE A 80 9.32 18.61 -6.35
CA ILE A 80 9.87 18.42 -7.69
C ILE A 80 11.14 17.58 -7.54
N LEU A 81 11.21 16.46 -8.25
CA LEU A 81 12.40 15.62 -8.25
C LEU A 81 13.50 16.26 -9.11
N PRO A 82 14.79 16.06 -8.79
CA PRO A 82 15.89 16.60 -9.57
C PRO A 82 15.80 16.12 -11.03
N GLY A 83 16.00 17.04 -11.99
CA GLY A 83 15.90 16.74 -13.42
C GLY A 83 14.47 16.64 -13.97
N ARG A 84 13.44 17.01 -13.19
CA ARG A 84 12.06 17.10 -13.66
C ARG A 84 11.56 18.54 -13.60
N THR A 85 10.80 18.92 -14.63
CA THR A 85 10.10 20.22 -14.69
C THR A 85 8.72 20.18 -14.04
N ARG A 86 8.14 18.97 -13.90
CA ARG A 86 6.82 18.76 -13.30
C ARG A 86 6.95 18.24 -11.88
N ALA A 87 6.08 18.73 -10.98
CA ALA A 87 5.98 18.24 -9.62
C ALA A 87 5.59 16.75 -9.60
N ALA A 88 6.34 15.96 -8.83
CA ALA A 88 6.11 14.53 -8.67
C ALA A 88 4.92 14.25 -7.74
N GLY A 89 4.70 15.12 -6.74
CA GLY A 89 3.66 14.90 -5.75
C GLY A 89 3.69 15.90 -4.60
N VAL A 90 2.94 15.55 -3.55
CA VAL A 90 2.85 16.25 -2.26
C VAL A 90 3.20 15.24 -1.17
N LEU A 91 3.79 15.70 -0.06
CA LEU A 91 4.05 14.83 1.08
C LEU A 91 2.74 14.41 1.76
N GLU A 92 2.68 13.15 2.17
CA GLU A 92 1.52 12.62 2.90
C GLU A 92 1.31 13.35 4.23
N ALA A 93 2.39 13.73 4.92
CA ALA A 93 2.34 14.45 6.18
C ALA A 93 1.63 15.82 6.03
N ASP A 94 2.07 16.65 5.08
CA ASP A 94 1.48 17.98 4.84
C ASP A 94 -0.01 17.88 4.46
N LEU A 95 -0.37 16.85 3.70
CA LEU A 95 -1.75 16.62 3.28
C LEU A 95 -2.63 16.19 4.46
N ASN A 96 -2.13 15.32 5.33
CA ASN A 96 -2.85 14.90 6.53
C ASN A 96 -3.02 16.07 7.51
N ILE A 97 -2.01 16.92 7.69
CA ILE A 97 -2.08 18.15 8.49
C ILE A 97 -3.20 19.06 7.99
N LEU A 98 -3.30 19.24 6.66
CA LEU A 98 -4.37 20.02 6.04
C LEU A 98 -5.76 19.40 6.26
N ILE A 99 -5.89 18.08 6.18
CA ILE A 99 -7.16 17.36 6.44
C ILE A 99 -7.57 17.50 7.90
N GLU A 100 -6.63 17.39 8.83
CA GLU A 100 -6.87 17.54 10.27
C GLU A 100 -7.21 18.99 10.68
N GLY A 101 -7.11 19.95 9.76
CA GLY A 101 -7.39 21.37 10.04
C GLY A 101 -6.35 22.02 10.95
N LYS A 102 -5.21 21.36 11.19
CA LYS A 102 -4.10 21.93 11.95
C LYS A 102 -3.30 22.81 10.99
N THR A 103 -3.49 24.12 11.05
CA THR A 103 -2.56 25.05 10.40
C THR A 103 -1.19 24.96 11.09
N GLN A 104 -0.12 24.80 10.30
CA GLN A 104 1.27 24.98 10.75
C GLN A 104 1.55 26.44 11.09
#